data_AF-A0A7I8IBY5-F1
#
_entry.id   AF-A0A7I8IBY5-F1
#
_cell.length_a   1.000
_cell.length_b   1.000
_cell.length_c   1.000
_cell.angle_alpha   90.00
_cell.angle_beta   90.00
_cell.angle_gamma   90.00
#
_symmetry.space_group_name_H-M   'P 1'
#
loop_
_entity.id
_entity.type
_entity.pdbx_description
1 polymer ?
#
loop_
_entity_poly.entity_id
_entity_poly.type
_entity_poly.pdbx_seq_one_letter_code
_entity_poly.pdbx_strand_id
1 'polypeptide(L)'
;MKITILDTFLVHYILQTLPVEYDLFKVSYNIHKDEWSMNDLMTKCVQEEERQVTSQLDKINTMNMVTYGSKNRASKGKMIKKSLEKNHKLGVTKSSISKVVKTYKDGQIR
;
A
#
# COMPACT_ATOMS: atom_id res chain seq x y z
N MET A 1 21.61 1.42 -43.13
CA MET A 1 22.55 1.35 -41.99
C MET A 1 21.92 0.47 -40.92
N LYS A 2 22.58 -0.62 -40.50
CA LYS A 2 22.09 -1.48 -39.41
C LYS A 2 22.91 -1.12 -38.17
N ILE A 3 22.27 -0.55 -37.16
CA ILE A 3 22.92 -0.24 -35.89
C ILE A 3 22.75 -1.47 -35.00
N THR A 4 23.85 -2.08 -34.62
CA THR A 4 23.86 -3.19 -33.65
C THR A 4 24.16 -2.58 -32.28
N ILE A 5 23.24 -2.73 -31.34
CA ILE A 5 23.42 -2.29 -29.96
C ILE A 5 23.68 -3.53 -29.11
N LEU A 6 24.66 -3.44 -28.21
CA LEU A 6 24.96 -4.51 -27.26
C LEU A 6 23.98 -4.48 -26.09
N ASP A 7 23.47 -5.65 -25.72
CA ASP A 7 22.57 -5.80 -24.57
C ASP A 7 23.21 -5.26 -23.29
N THR A 8 24.51 -5.49 -23.09
CA THR A 8 25.25 -4.99 -21.92
C THR A 8 25.21 -3.46 -21.81
N PHE A 9 25.31 -2.76 -22.94
CA PHE A 9 25.20 -1.31 -22.98
C PHE A 9 23.78 -0.86 -22.64
N LEU A 10 22.76 -1.51 -23.22
CA LEU A 10 21.37 -1.16 -22.95
C LEU A 10 21.00 -1.38 -21.49
N VAL A 11 21.43 -2.50 -20.89
CA VAL A 11 21.18 -2.78 -19.48
C VAL A 11 21.80 -1.71 -18.59
N HIS A 12 23.08 -1.37 -18.84
CA HIS A 12 23.75 -0.29 -18.11
C HIS A 12 23.02 1.05 -18.28
N TYR A 13 22.62 1.38 -19.52
CA TYR A 13 21.89 2.61 -19.82
C TYR A 13 20.56 2.67 -19.07
N ILE A 14 19.74 1.61 -19.14
CA ILE A 14 18.45 1.52 -18.44
C ILE A 14 18.66 1.76 -16.95
N LEU A 15 19.55 0.97 -16.30
CA LEU A 15 19.80 1.07 -14.87
C LEU A 15 20.29 2.46 -14.46
N GLN A 16 21.10 3.11 -15.28
CA GLN A 16 21.62 4.46 -15.00
C GLN A 16 20.54 5.54 -15.16
N THR A 17 19.59 5.36 -16.07
CA THR A 17 18.48 6.32 -16.28
C THR A 17 17.34 6.17 -15.28
N LEU A 18 17.25 5.04 -14.57
CA LEU A 18 16.19 4.81 -13.59
C LEU A 18 16.28 5.79 -12.41
N PRO A 19 15.14 6.35 -11.96
CA PRO A 19 15.06 7.21 -10.78
C PRO A 19 15.61 6.57 -9.50
N VAL A 20 15.83 7.38 -8.47
CA VAL A 20 16.35 6.93 -7.16
C VAL A 20 15.36 6.00 -6.44
N GLU A 21 14.07 6.13 -6.71
CA GLU A 21 13.04 5.27 -6.14
C GLU A 21 13.23 3.79 -6.53
N TYR A 22 13.95 3.53 -7.62
CA TYR A 22 14.29 2.19 -8.13
C TYR A 22 15.58 1.61 -7.51
N ASP A 23 16.15 2.20 -6.46
CA ASP A 23 17.40 1.69 -5.88
C ASP A 23 17.31 0.22 -5.44
N LEU A 24 16.15 -0.23 -4.93
CA LEU A 24 15.94 -1.63 -4.57
C LEU A 24 15.93 -2.57 -5.80
N PHE A 25 15.42 -2.09 -6.94
CA PHE A 25 15.49 -2.81 -8.21
C PHE A 25 16.94 -2.95 -8.68
N LYS A 26 17.74 -1.90 -8.58
CA LYS A 26 19.18 -1.92 -8.95
C LYS A 26 19.95 -2.91 -8.09
N VAL A 27 19.68 -2.98 -6.79
CA VAL A 27 20.27 -3.99 -5.90
C VAL A 27 19.85 -5.40 -6.31
N SER A 28 18.56 -5.60 -6.61
CA SER A 28 18.03 -6.91 -7.03
C SER A 28 18.66 -7.39 -8.34
N TYR A 29 18.85 -6.47 -9.30
CA TYR A 29 19.59 -6.72 -10.53
C TYR A 29 21.03 -7.11 -10.21
N ASN A 30 21.76 -6.33 -9.42
CA ASN A 30 23.19 -6.61 -9.13
C ASN A 30 23.43 -7.99 -8.51
N ILE A 31 22.48 -8.50 -7.72
CA ILE A 31 22.56 -9.84 -7.10
C ILE A 31 22.31 -10.95 -8.12
N HIS A 32 21.37 -10.76 -9.05
CA HIS A 32 20.89 -11.80 -9.97
C HIS A 32 21.19 -11.50 -11.46
N LYS A 33 22.12 -10.58 -11.76
CA LYS A 33 22.32 -10.05 -13.11
C LYS A 33 22.68 -11.13 -14.15
N ASP A 34 23.30 -12.22 -13.70
CA ASP A 34 23.70 -13.32 -14.57
C ASP A 34 22.51 -14.26 -14.89
N GLU A 35 21.40 -14.13 -14.16
CA GLU A 35 20.17 -14.89 -14.36
C GLU A 35 19.11 -14.10 -15.15
N TRP A 36 19.29 -12.78 -15.31
CA TRP A 36 18.29 -11.93 -15.96
C TRP A 36 18.66 -11.70 -17.42
N SER A 37 17.79 -12.13 -18.33
CA SER A 37 17.87 -11.69 -19.72
C SER A 37 17.40 -10.24 -19.87
N MET A 38 17.68 -9.64 -21.03
CA MET A 38 17.16 -8.31 -21.37
C MET A 38 15.63 -8.24 -21.29
N ASN A 39 14.94 -9.31 -21.67
CA ASN A 39 13.48 -9.39 -21.59
C ASN A 39 12.99 -9.49 -20.13
N ASP A 40 13.71 -10.23 -19.28
CA ASP A 40 13.42 -10.31 -17.86
C ASP A 40 13.62 -8.96 -17.17
N LEU A 41 14.70 -8.24 -17.52
CA LEU A 41 14.96 -6.91 -17.01
C LEU A 41 13.79 -5.98 -17.33
N MET A 42 13.31 -5.96 -18.58
CA MET A 42 12.18 -5.11 -18.95
C MET A 42 10.89 -5.51 -18.23
N THR A 43 10.58 -6.80 -18.17
CA THR A 43 9.37 -7.29 -17.51
C THR A 43 9.38 -6.95 -16.01
N LYS A 44 10.51 -7.16 -15.34
CA LYS A 44 10.66 -6.84 -13.92
C LYS A 44 10.66 -5.32 -13.69
N CYS A 45 11.17 -4.53 -14.63
CA CYS A 45 11.10 -3.07 -14.56
C CYS A 45 9.65 -2.56 -14.59
N VAL A 46 8.79 -3.15 -15.43
CA VAL A 46 7.35 -2.83 -15.46
C VAL A 46 6.67 -3.20 -14.14
N GLN A 47 6.97 -4.38 -13.60
CA GLN A 47 6.45 -4.80 -12.30
C GLN A 47 6.89 -3.88 -11.16
N GLU A 48 8.15 -3.43 -11.20
CA GLU A 48 8.69 -2.49 -10.25
C GLU A 48 7.96 -1.14 -10.31
N GLU A 49 7.61 -0.67 -11.51
CA GLU A 49 6.83 0.55 -11.72
C GLU A 49 5.44 0.46 -11.06
N GLU A 50 4.72 -0.66 -11.27
CA GLU A 50 3.43 -0.91 -10.63
C GLU A 50 3.52 -0.90 -9.10
N ARG A 51 4.60 -1.47 -8.55
CA ARG A 51 4.89 -1.41 -7.10
C ARG A 51 5.15 0.02 -6.64
N GLN A 52 5.87 0.84 -7.41
CA GLN A 52 6.13 2.23 -7.07
C GLN A 52 4.85 3.05 -6.98
N VAL A 53 3.94 2.89 -7.95
CA VAL A 53 2.64 3.56 -7.96
C VAL A 53 1.85 3.20 -6.70
N THR A 54 1.80 1.91 -6.36
CA THR A 54 1.11 1.42 -5.17
C THR A 54 1.73 2.00 -3.88
N SER A 55 3.05 1.99 -3.77
CA SER A 55 3.77 2.54 -2.62
C SER A 55 3.51 4.05 -2.42
N GLN A 56 3.42 4.81 -3.50
CA GLN A 56 3.09 6.24 -3.43
C GLN A 56 1.66 6.47 -2.93
N LEU A 57 0.70 5.68 -3.41
CA LEU A 57 -0.69 5.76 -2.94
C LEU A 57 -0.80 5.44 -1.45
N ASP A 58 -0.09 4.41 -0.98
CA ASP A 58 -0.06 4.04 0.45
C ASP A 58 0.54 5.15 1.32
N LYS A 59 1.59 5.83 0.85
CA LYS A 59 2.18 6.99 1.54
C LYS A 59 1.18 8.13 1.67
N ILE A 60 0.45 8.45 0.60
CA ILE A 60 -0.59 9.50 0.61
C ILE A 60 -1.73 9.13 1.56
N ASN A 61 -2.22 7.90 1.51
CA ASN A 61 -3.28 7.41 2.40
C ASN A 61 -2.85 7.48 3.87
N THR A 62 -1.61 7.10 4.17
CA THR A 62 -1.04 7.19 5.53
C THR A 62 -0.94 8.64 5.98
N MET A 63 -0.45 9.54 5.14
CA MET A 63 -0.37 10.97 5.44
C MET A 63 -1.75 11.57 5.74
N ASN A 64 -2.75 11.23 4.92
CA ASN A 64 -4.13 11.67 5.14
C ASN A 64 -4.69 11.13 6.46
N MET A 65 -4.46 9.87 6.79
CA MET A 65 -4.90 9.29 8.07
C MET A 65 -4.29 10.02 9.28
N VAL A 66 -3.01 10.37 9.23
CA VAL A 66 -2.33 11.11 10.32
C VAL A 66 -2.86 12.54 10.44
N THR A 67 -3.15 13.18 9.30
CA THR A 67 -3.62 14.58 9.24
C THR A 67 -5.07 14.74 9.72
N TYR A 68 -5.95 13.79 9.40
CA TYR A 68 -7.37 13.84 9.78
C TYR A 68 -7.71 13.01 11.04
N GLY A 69 -6.83 12.11 11.50
CA GLY A 69 -7.08 11.15 12.58
C GLY A 69 -6.69 11.57 14.01
N SER A 70 -6.22 12.80 14.23
CA SER A 70 -5.68 13.26 15.53
C SER A 70 -6.56 14.27 16.28
N LYS A 71 -7.88 14.28 16.02
CA LYS A 71 -8.86 14.93 16.91
C LYS A 71 -9.58 13.86 17.73
N ASN A 72 -9.04 13.52 18.90
CA ASN A 72 -9.77 13.06 20.12
C ASN A 72 -8.82 12.36 21.11
N ARG A 73 -7.97 13.12 21.81
CA ARG A 73 -7.40 12.69 23.10
C ARG A 73 -7.38 13.85 24.08
N ALA A 74 -8.55 14.21 24.58
CA ALA A 74 -8.69 15.05 25.77
C ALA A 74 -9.97 14.66 26.52
N SER A 75 -9.84 13.86 27.59
CA SER A 75 -10.66 14.01 28.81
C SER A 75 -10.27 12.97 29.88
N LYS A 76 -9.54 13.48 30.89
CA LYS A 76 -9.58 13.16 32.33
C LYS A 76 -9.41 11.71 32.81
N GLY A 77 -8.25 11.47 33.42
CA GLY A 77 -8.16 10.59 34.58
C GLY A 77 -8.76 11.23 35.85
N LYS A 78 -9.66 10.49 36.52
CA LYS A 78 -9.89 10.46 37.97
C LYS A 78 -10.67 9.18 38.31
N MET A 79 -10.10 8.35 39.18
CA MET A 79 -10.58 7.02 39.63
C MET A 79 -11.87 7.07 40.47
N ILE A 80 -12.73 6.03 40.41
CA ILE A 80 -13.34 5.31 41.57
C ILE A 80 -13.66 3.85 41.16
N LYS A 81 -13.28 2.87 42.01
CA LYS A 81 -13.60 1.43 41.93
C LYS A 81 -14.98 1.12 42.55
N LYS A 82 -15.79 0.22 41.96
CA LYS A 82 -16.51 -0.83 42.70
C LYS A 82 -17.10 -1.93 41.79
N SER A 83 -16.90 -3.16 42.24
CA SER A 83 -17.27 -4.47 41.66
C SER A 83 -18.79 -4.70 41.59
N LEU A 84 -19.26 -5.48 40.59
CA LEU A 84 -20.11 -6.70 40.74
C LEU A 84 -20.78 -7.11 39.40
N GLU A 85 -20.14 -8.07 38.74
CA GLU A 85 -20.70 -9.31 38.16
C GLU A 85 -22.16 -9.34 37.65
N LYS A 86 -22.33 -9.65 36.34
CA LYS A 86 -23.32 -10.63 35.83
C LYS A 86 -23.10 -10.98 34.35
N ASN A 87 -22.86 -12.27 34.13
CA ASN A 87 -22.68 -12.97 32.85
C ASN A 87 -23.89 -12.86 31.91
N HIS A 88 -23.70 -12.68 30.59
CA HIS A 88 -24.50 -13.41 29.57
C HIS A 88 -23.98 -13.25 28.11
N LYS A 89 -23.68 -14.41 27.50
CA LYS A 89 -23.73 -14.80 26.06
C LYS A 89 -23.17 -13.86 24.97
N LEU A 90 -22.15 -14.36 24.28
CA LEU A 90 -21.86 -14.03 22.88
C LEU A 90 -23.13 -14.22 22.01
N GLY A 91 -23.58 -13.14 21.39
CA GLY A 91 -24.70 -13.14 20.45
C GLY A 91 -24.78 -11.82 19.71
N VAL A 92 -24.03 -11.67 18.62
CA VAL A 92 -24.20 -10.55 17.68
C VAL A 92 -25.59 -10.68 17.07
N THR A 93 -26.51 -9.78 17.45
CA THR A 93 -27.85 -9.75 16.88
C THR A 93 -27.81 -9.08 15.50
N LYS A 94 -28.55 -9.66 14.55
CA LYS A 94 -28.66 -9.27 13.12
C LYS A 94 -29.23 -7.84 12.88
N SER A 95 -29.37 -7.03 13.94
CA SER A 95 -30.00 -5.71 13.95
C SER A 95 -29.12 -4.61 13.35
N SER A 96 -27.80 -4.71 13.45
CA SER A 96 -26.87 -3.67 12.96
C SER A 96 -26.67 -3.71 11.44
N ILE A 97 -26.71 -4.89 10.81
CA ILE A 97 -26.51 -5.03 9.35
C ILE A 97 -27.67 -4.40 8.57
N SER A 98 -28.90 -4.53 9.07
CA SER A 98 -30.09 -3.99 8.40
C SER A 98 -30.09 -2.46 8.31
N LYS A 99 -29.47 -1.77 9.28
CA LYS A 99 -29.34 -0.30 9.26
C LYS A 99 -28.34 0.18 8.22
N VAL A 100 -27.21 -0.52 8.05
CA VAL A 100 -26.14 -0.16 7.11
C VAL A 100 -26.58 -0.40 5.66
N VAL A 101 -27.31 -1.47 5.39
CA VAL A 101 -27.81 -1.78 4.03
C VAL A 101 -28.88 -0.78 3.58
N LYS A 102 -29.72 -0.29 4.50
CA LYS A 102 -30.77 0.69 4.17
C LYS A 102 -30.18 2.06 3.79
N THR A 103 -29.18 2.54 4.53
CA THR A 103 -28.50 3.81 4.24
C THR A 103 -27.74 3.81 2.90
N TYR A 104 -27.28 2.66 2.43
CA TYR A 104 -26.56 2.57 1.15
C TYR A 104 -27.50 2.60 -0.06
N LYS A 105 -28.72 2.05 0.07
CA LYS A 105 -29.71 2.08 -1.02
C LYS A 105 -30.36 3.45 -1.18
N ASP A 106 -30.58 4.17 -0.08
CA ASP A 106 -31.19 5.52 -0.13
C ASP A 106 -30.23 6.60 -0.68
N GLY A 107 -28.92 6.34 -0.71
CA GLY A 107 -27.91 7.28 -1.22
C GLY A 107 -27.53 7.11 -2.71
N GLN A 108 -27.99 6.04 -3.37
CA GLN A 108 -27.68 5.74 -4.78
C GLN A 108 -28.82 6.13 -5.74
N ILE A 109 -29.94 6.67 -5.24
CA ILE A 109 -31.01 7.24 -6.06
C ILE A 109 -31.09 8.73 -5.75
N ARG A 110 -30.12 9.49 -6.25
CA ARG A 110 -30.24 10.92 -6.52
C ARG A 110 -29.45 11.27 -7.76
#